data_AF-A0A0U5H3T4-F1
#
_entry.id   AF-A0A0U5H3T4-F1
#
_cell.length_a   1.000
_cell.length_b   1.000
_cell.length_c   1.000
_cell.angle_alpha   90.00
_cell.angle_beta   90.00
_cell.angle_gamma   90.00
#
_symmetry.space_group_name_H-M   'P 1'
#
loop_
_entity.id
_entity.type
_entity.pdbx_description
1 polymer ?
#
loop_
_entity_poly.entity_id
_entity_poly.type
_entity_poly.pdbx_seq_one_letter_code
_entity_poly.pdbx_strand_id
1 'polypeptide(L)'
;MSSESLFVEQTAESSEASEVSPGTSTENLDTEPDTEPLVVEEPEEPTPQVTKDPKAKPWPTGKRQPQAAVNLTSDKDWLAWVQSDLVKVPWIELWNDYLRGRPHLKTGVCLNAVVERLKEGEADDKCRFSIDTLDKSAWDKYDHHARFMWRVADNNIRSNRGVFYGNNKSPQEIALLIWGLKEWLIFLHSPGQIDKRNGGTAIFGTGRG
;
A
#
# COMPACT_ATOMS: atom_id res chain seq x y z
N MET A 1 -35.69 26.44 24.92
CA MET A 1 -36.28 25.75 26.10
C MET A 1 -37.28 24.74 25.57
N SER A 2 -37.37 23.60 26.26
CA SER A 2 -38.06 22.34 25.90
C SER A 2 -37.19 21.40 25.06
N SER A 3 -36.50 20.41 25.68
CA SER A 3 -37.00 19.09 26.14
C SER A 3 -36.89 18.09 24.97
N GLU A 4 -36.32 16.89 25.05
CA GLU A 4 -36.18 15.95 26.16
C GLU A 4 -35.10 14.89 25.82
N SER A 5 -34.50 14.35 26.87
CA SER A 5 -33.65 13.15 26.87
C SER A 5 -34.52 11.97 27.28
N LEU A 6 -34.40 10.80 26.63
CA LEU A 6 -34.80 9.54 27.27
C LEU A 6 -34.09 8.30 26.70
N PHE A 7 -33.40 7.63 27.62
CA PHE A 7 -32.86 6.27 27.65
C PHE A 7 -33.70 5.20 26.96
N VAL A 8 -33.03 4.15 26.42
CA VAL A 8 -33.26 2.75 26.81
C VAL A 8 -31.94 1.96 26.72
N GLU A 9 -31.41 1.60 27.88
CA GLU A 9 -30.54 0.43 28.10
C GLU A 9 -31.40 -0.84 27.99
N GLN A 10 -30.88 -1.90 27.36
CA GLN A 10 -31.29 -3.27 27.69
C GLN A 10 -30.09 -4.19 27.77
N THR A 11 -30.04 -4.85 28.92
CA THR A 11 -29.07 -5.78 29.45
C THR A 11 -29.42 -7.23 29.14
N ALA A 12 -28.36 -8.03 29.01
CA ALA A 12 -28.15 -9.37 29.59
C ALA A 12 -28.80 -10.63 29.02
N GLU A 13 -28.02 -11.70 29.24
CA GLU A 13 -28.34 -13.14 29.29
C GLU A 13 -28.50 -13.90 27.96
N SER A 14 -28.02 -15.14 27.79
CA SER A 14 -27.43 -16.09 28.73
C SER A 14 -26.64 -17.20 28.00
N SER A 15 -25.73 -17.81 28.76
CA SER A 15 -25.27 -19.20 28.79
C SER A 15 -25.67 -20.20 27.68
N GLU A 16 -24.72 -21.03 27.23
CA GLU A 16 -24.69 -22.45 27.66
C GLU A 16 -23.34 -23.11 27.36
N ALA A 17 -22.85 -23.86 28.34
CA ALA A 17 -21.69 -24.74 28.27
C ALA A 17 -22.16 -26.15 27.91
N SER A 18 -21.33 -26.92 27.21
CA SER A 18 -21.39 -28.39 27.31
C SER A 18 -20.00 -28.97 27.14
N GLU A 19 -19.44 -29.42 28.25
CA GLU A 19 -18.46 -30.50 28.29
C GLU A 19 -19.15 -31.82 27.91
N VAL A 20 -18.46 -32.68 27.17
CA VAL A 20 -18.53 -34.15 27.34
C VAL A 20 -17.23 -34.76 26.79
N SER A 21 -16.57 -35.49 27.67
CA SER A 21 -15.58 -36.55 27.44
C SER A 21 -16.15 -37.78 28.20
N PRO A 22 -15.58 -39.01 28.20
CA PRO A 22 -14.54 -39.65 27.38
C PRO A 22 -14.99 -41.07 26.88
N GLY A 23 -14.12 -41.82 26.18
CA GLY A 23 -14.43 -43.20 25.76
C GLY A 23 -13.32 -44.00 25.05
N THR A 24 -12.23 -44.28 25.78
CA THR A 24 -11.44 -45.52 25.94
C THR A 24 -11.40 -46.66 24.87
N SER A 25 -10.15 -46.98 24.45
CA SER A 25 -9.53 -48.32 24.15
C SER A 25 -9.94 -49.11 22.89
N THR A 26 -9.11 -49.94 22.22
CA THR A 26 -7.81 -50.60 22.51
C THR A 26 -7.16 -51.15 21.21
N GLU A 27 -5.83 -51.40 21.23
CA GLU A 27 -5.04 -52.48 20.55
C GLU A 27 -5.07 -52.61 19.01
N ASN A 28 -4.05 -53.03 18.26
CA ASN A 28 -2.63 -53.40 18.36
C ASN A 28 -2.14 -53.53 16.91
N LEU A 29 -0.86 -53.24 16.59
CA LEU A 29 0.07 -54.18 15.94
C LEU A 29 1.40 -53.50 15.61
N ASP A 30 2.46 -54.05 16.20
CA ASP A 30 3.85 -53.93 15.77
C ASP A 30 4.01 -54.24 14.28
N THR A 31 4.77 -53.39 13.57
CA THR A 31 5.68 -53.80 12.49
C THR A 31 6.68 -52.66 12.28
N GLU A 32 7.89 -52.80 12.81
CA GLU A 32 9.06 -52.11 12.24
C GLU A 32 9.36 -52.70 10.86
N PRO A 33 9.69 -51.86 9.88
CA PRO A 33 11.01 -52.07 9.29
C PRO A 33 11.75 -50.76 8.99
N ASP A 34 13.00 -50.79 9.42
CA ASP A 34 14.21 -50.39 8.69
C ASP A 34 14.26 -49.05 7.94
N THR A 35 15.27 -48.28 8.35
CA THR A 35 15.52 -46.91 7.94
C THR A 35 16.42 -46.88 6.71
N GLU A 36 15.91 -46.38 5.58
CA GLU A 36 16.74 -45.64 4.61
C GLU A 36 15.95 -44.40 4.12
N PRO A 37 16.56 -43.20 4.08
CA PRO A 37 15.86 -41.98 3.69
C PRO A 37 15.74 -41.92 2.17
N LEU A 38 14.57 -42.27 1.65
CA LEU A 38 14.18 -41.92 0.29
C LEU A 38 13.96 -40.40 0.23
N VAL A 39 14.92 -39.69 -0.39
CA VAL A 39 14.76 -38.31 -0.85
C VAL A 39 13.58 -38.28 -1.80
N VAL A 40 12.44 -37.81 -1.31
CA VAL A 40 11.31 -37.43 -2.16
C VAL A 40 11.76 -36.16 -2.88
N GLU A 41 12.19 -36.30 -4.13
CA GLU A 41 12.23 -35.16 -5.04
C GLU A 41 10.80 -34.67 -5.21
N GLU A 42 10.49 -33.57 -4.53
CA GLU A 42 9.32 -32.75 -4.72
C GLU A 42 9.23 -32.41 -6.22
N PRO A 43 8.11 -32.71 -6.91
CA PRO A 43 7.96 -32.27 -8.29
C PRO A 43 7.93 -30.75 -8.29
N GLU A 44 9.01 -30.12 -8.77
CA GLU A 44 9.07 -28.68 -8.99
C GLU A 44 7.84 -28.28 -9.79
N GLU A 45 6.89 -27.58 -9.14
CA GLU A 45 5.80 -26.94 -9.84
C GLU A 45 6.41 -26.09 -10.97
N PRO A 46 5.95 -26.23 -12.22
CA PRO A 46 6.46 -25.41 -13.31
C PRO A 46 6.15 -23.96 -12.95
N THR A 47 7.20 -23.25 -12.55
CA THR A 47 7.17 -21.81 -12.32
C THR A 47 6.51 -21.21 -13.56
N PRO A 48 5.40 -20.46 -13.45
CA PRO A 48 4.81 -19.82 -14.60
C PRO A 48 5.88 -18.92 -15.21
N GLN A 49 6.42 -19.38 -16.35
CA GLN A 49 7.33 -18.59 -17.15
C GLN A 49 6.53 -17.38 -17.57
N VAL A 50 6.82 -16.26 -16.92
CA VAL A 50 6.32 -14.95 -17.32
C VAL A 50 6.80 -14.74 -18.75
N THR A 51 5.91 -15.01 -19.70
CA THR A 51 6.05 -14.63 -21.09
C THR A 51 6.29 -13.14 -21.08
N LYS A 52 7.54 -12.76 -21.38
CA LYS A 52 7.98 -11.38 -21.48
C LYS A 52 7.30 -10.78 -22.70
N ASP A 53 6.18 -10.10 -22.49
CA ASP A 53 5.64 -9.19 -23.51
C ASP A 53 6.70 -8.12 -23.82
N PRO A 54 7.05 -7.91 -25.10
CA PRO A 54 8.07 -6.96 -25.48
C PRO A 54 7.51 -5.53 -25.47
N LYS A 55 8.15 -4.68 -24.65
CA LYS A 55 8.13 -3.19 -24.65
C LYS A 55 7.02 -2.48 -23.86
N ALA A 56 6.91 -2.74 -22.56
CA ALA A 56 6.69 -1.63 -21.64
C ALA A 56 8.07 -0.96 -21.39
N LYS A 57 8.24 0.32 -21.76
CA LYS A 57 9.46 1.05 -21.34
C LYS A 57 9.50 1.00 -19.80
N PRO A 58 10.58 0.47 -19.18
CA PRO A 58 10.71 0.54 -17.74
C PRO A 58 10.66 2.02 -17.35
N TRP A 59 9.78 2.35 -16.41
CA TRP A 59 9.70 3.71 -15.91
C TRP A 59 11.04 4.06 -15.27
N PRO A 60 11.76 5.07 -15.75
CA PRO A 60 13.08 5.34 -15.25
C PRO A 60 13.02 5.93 -13.85
N THR A 61 13.94 5.43 -13.04
CA THR A 61 14.26 5.89 -11.70
C THR A 61 14.81 7.31 -11.77
N GLY A 62 14.00 8.32 -11.40
CA GLY A 62 14.51 9.68 -11.21
C GLY A 62 13.46 10.79 -11.35
N LYS A 63 13.77 11.94 -10.73
CA LYS A 63 12.95 13.16 -10.69
C LYS A 63 12.51 13.69 -12.07
N ARG A 64 13.40 13.63 -13.07
CA ARG A 64 13.25 14.36 -14.35
C ARG A 64 12.00 13.97 -15.14
N GLN A 65 11.63 12.69 -15.13
CA GLN A 65 10.50 12.24 -15.94
C GLN A 65 9.13 12.59 -15.32
N PRO A 66 8.87 12.27 -14.04
CA PRO A 66 7.69 12.79 -13.37
C PRO A 66 7.58 14.30 -13.48
N GLN A 67 8.68 15.04 -13.24
CA GLN A 67 8.74 16.50 -13.31
C GLN A 67 8.35 17.06 -14.69
N ALA A 68 8.95 16.53 -15.76
CA ALA A 68 8.63 16.96 -17.13
C ALA A 68 7.17 16.66 -17.49
N ALA A 69 6.65 15.50 -17.09
CA ALA A 69 5.31 15.07 -17.44
C ALA A 69 4.19 15.83 -16.70
N VAL A 70 4.52 16.50 -15.58
CA VAL A 70 3.62 17.41 -14.86
C VAL A 70 3.85 18.89 -15.21
N ASN A 71 4.65 19.19 -16.25
CA ASN A 71 4.97 20.54 -16.72
C ASN A 71 5.61 21.46 -15.65
N LEU A 72 6.28 20.89 -14.64
CA LEU A 72 7.01 21.67 -13.63
C LEU A 72 8.46 21.87 -14.11
N THR A 73 8.73 22.99 -14.77
CA THR A 73 10.02 23.24 -15.44
C THR A 73 11.16 23.54 -14.46
N SER A 74 10.85 24.07 -13.27
CA SER A 74 11.84 24.43 -12.26
C SER A 74 11.94 23.40 -11.14
N ASP A 75 13.15 23.19 -10.65
CA ASP A 75 13.43 22.41 -9.45
C ASP A 75 12.76 22.98 -8.21
N LYS A 76 12.59 24.30 -8.15
CA LYS A 76 11.88 24.99 -7.07
C LYS A 76 10.39 24.67 -7.08
N ASP A 77 9.77 24.69 -8.26
CA ASP A 77 8.33 24.43 -8.40
C ASP A 77 8.02 22.96 -8.13
N TRP A 78 8.90 22.06 -8.57
CA TRP A 78 8.85 20.65 -8.20
C TRP A 78 8.88 20.45 -6.69
N LEU A 79 9.85 21.08 -5.99
CA LEU A 79 9.94 20.96 -4.54
C LEU A 79 8.74 21.57 -3.83
N ALA A 80 8.27 22.74 -4.28
CA ALA A 80 7.10 23.39 -3.71
C ALA A 80 5.83 22.52 -3.86
N TRP A 81 5.65 21.87 -5.00
CA TRP A 81 4.54 20.95 -5.22
C TRP A 81 4.66 19.69 -4.36
N VAL A 82 5.83 19.05 -4.33
CA VAL A 82 6.08 17.86 -3.51
C VAL A 82 5.89 18.14 -2.01
N GLN A 83 6.24 19.36 -1.55
CA GLN A 83 6.05 19.79 -0.17
C GLN A 83 4.63 20.29 0.14
N SER A 84 3.77 20.45 -0.88
CA SER A 84 2.37 20.83 -0.68
C SER A 84 1.58 19.74 0.01
N ASP A 85 0.44 20.12 0.59
CA ASP A 85 -0.58 19.24 1.13
C ASP A 85 -1.08 18.19 0.13
N LEU A 86 -1.00 18.48 -1.17
CA LEU A 86 -1.41 17.56 -2.24
C LEU A 86 -0.56 16.28 -2.31
N VAL A 87 0.70 16.34 -1.86
CA VAL A 87 1.66 15.22 -1.94
C VAL A 87 2.28 14.87 -0.59
N LYS A 88 2.72 15.88 0.17
CA LYS A 88 3.44 15.69 1.43
C LYS A 88 2.60 14.92 2.45
N VAL A 89 1.32 15.28 2.62
CA VAL A 89 0.45 14.63 3.61
C VAL A 89 0.21 13.16 3.26
N PRO A 90 -0.20 12.79 2.03
CA PRO A 90 -0.25 11.38 1.61
C PRO A 90 1.08 10.64 1.74
N TRP A 91 2.19 11.30 1.42
CA TRP A 91 3.52 10.68 1.52
C TRP A 91 3.90 10.35 2.96
N ILE A 92 3.69 11.28 3.90
CA ILE A 92 4.00 11.07 5.32
C ILE A 92 3.16 9.92 5.88
N GLU A 93 1.89 9.83 5.48
CA GLU A 93 1.01 8.71 5.84
C GLU A 93 1.60 7.37 5.36
N LEU A 94 1.92 7.25 4.06
CA LEU A 94 2.53 6.03 3.52
C LEU A 94 3.87 5.69 4.19
N TRP A 95 4.69 6.71 4.43
CA TRP A 95 5.99 6.54 5.08
C TRP A 95 5.83 5.98 6.49
N ASN A 96 5.03 6.64 7.32
CA ASN A 96 4.90 6.27 8.73
C ASN A 96 4.11 4.97 8.93
N ASP A 97 3.04 4.76 8.18
CA ASP A 97 2.15 3.62 8.39
C ASP A 97 2.75 2.32 7.83
N TYR A 98 3.60 2.41 6.80
CA TYR A 98 4.05 1.23 6.08
C TYR A 98 5.55 1.18 5.78
N LEU A 99 6.15 2.21 5.18
CA LEU A 99 7.52 2.10 4.64
C LEU A 99 8.61 2.21 5.73
N ARG A 100 8.39 2.99 6.77
CA ARG A 100 9.36 3.27 7.83
C ARG A 100 9.74 1.98 8.56
N GLY A 101 11.04 1.72 8.69
CA GLY A 101 11.58 0.56 9.39
C GLY A 101 11.53 -0.76 8.58
N ARG A 102 11.03 -0.73 7.34
CA ARG A 102 11.01 -1.90 6.47
C ARG A 102 12.16 -1.82 5.45
N PRO A 103 13.16 -2.72 5.51
CA PRO A 103 14.14 -2.82 4.42
C PRO A 103 13.37 -3.15 3.14
N HIS A 104 13.72 -2.50 2.03
CA HIS A 104 13.07 -2.68 0.73
C HIS A 104 12.75 -4.17 0.51
N LEU A 105 11.46 -4.53 0.61
CA LEU A 105 11.04 -5.92 0.60
C LEU A 105 11.53 -6.56 -0.69
N LYS A 106 12.18 -7.72 -0.58
CA LYS A 106 12.71 -8.49 -1.72
C LYS A 106 11.63 -8.75 -2.79
N THR A 107 10.36 -8.79 -2.39
CA THR A 107 9.18 -8.83 -3.27
C THR A 107 8.57 -7.44 -3.38
N GLY A 108 9.00 -6.69 -4.40
CA GLY A 108 8.48 -5.35 -4.69
C GLY A 108 6.97 -5.33 -4.90
N VAL A 109 6.31 -4.27 -4.46
CA VAL A 109 4.91 -3.99 -4.81
C VAL A 109 4.87 -3.58 -6.29
N CYS A 110 4.04 -4.23 -7.11
CA CYS A 110 3.90 -3.89 -8.53
C CYS A 110 2.72 -2.94 -8.78
N LEU A 111 2.88 -2.03 -9.73
CA LEU A 111 1.87 -1.01 -10.06
C LEU A 111 0.53 -1.65 -10.44
N ASN A 112 0.53 -2.68 -11.27
CA ASN A 112 -0.71 -3.30 -11.76
C ASN A 112 -1.56 -3.85 -10.61
N ALA A 113 -0.96 -4.55 -9.65
CA ALA A 113 -1.70 -5.05 -8.49
C ALA A 113 -2.26 -3.91 -7.61
N VAL A 114 -1.55 -2.79 -7.50
CA VAL A 114 -2.05 -1.61 -6.78
C VAL A 114 -3.21 -0.95 -7.52
N VAL A 115 -3.13 -0.86 -8.86
CA VAL A 115 -4.21 -0.32 -9.69
C VAL A 115 -5.46 -1.20 -9.64
N GLU A 116 -5.31 -2.53 -9.69
CA GLU A 116 -6.45 -3.44 -9.50
C GLU A 116 -7.02 -3.30 -8.09
N ARG A 117 -6.17 -3.26 -7.06
CA ARG A 117 -6.63 -3.02 -5.67
C ARG A 117 -7.42 -1.72 -5.54
N LEU A 118 -6.97 -0.64 -6.21
CA LEU A 118 -7.69 0.64 -6.26
C LEU A 118 -9.08 0.50 -6.89
N LYS A 119 -9.17 -0.19 -8.03
CA LYS A 119 -10.46 -0.41 -8.71
C LYS A 119 -11.41 -1.20 -7.82
N GLU A 120 -10.95 -2.29 -7.23
CA GLU A 120 -11.76 -3.14 -6.35
C GLU A 120 -12.23 -2.41 -5.08
N GLY A 121 -11.36 -1.55 -4.52
CA GLY A 121 -11.63 -0.80 -3.29
C GLY A 121 -12.50 0.43 -3.47
N GLU A 122 -12.61 0.96 -4.69
CA GLU A 122 -13.44 2.13 -5.03
C GLU A 122 -14.67 1.77 -5.91
N ALA A 123 -14.84 0.51 -6.27
CA ALA A 123 -16.00 0.03 -7.05
C ALA A 123 -17.22 -0.22 -6.16
N ASP A 124 -18.41 -0.24 -6.77
CA ASP A 124 -19.68 -0.64 -6.14
C ASP A 124 -20.00 0.13 -4.84
N ASP A 125 -19.82 1.46 -4.86
CA ASP A 125 -20.00 2.36 -3.71
C ASP A 125 -19.10 2.05 -2.50
N LYS A 126 -18.08 1.19 -2.68
CA LYS A 126 -17.02 1.02 -1.69
C LYS A 126 -16.13 2.26 -1.74
N CYS A 127 -15.91 2.88 -0.60
CA CYS A 127 -15.02 4.03 -0.45
C CYS A 127 -13.80 3.64 0.38
N ARG A 128 -13.17 2.49 0.07
CA ARG A 128 -12.13 1.89 0.94
C ARG A 128 -10.92 2.80 1.10
N PHE A 129 -10.55 3.54 0.07
CA PHE A 129 -9.42 4.46 0.07
C PHE A 129 -9.85 5.91 0.01
N SER A 130 -11.13 6.24 -0.12
CA SER A 130 -11.64 7.61 -0.17
C SER A 130 -12.25 8.10 1.15
N ILE A 131 -12.65 7.20 2.05
CA ILE A 131 -13.24 7.55 3.34
C ILE A 131 -12.23 8.24 4.29
N ASP A 132 -12.72 9.16 5.13
CA ASP A 132 -11.87 9.92 6.06
C ASP A 132 -11.55 9.14 7.35
N THR A 133 -12.48 8.32 7.83
CA THR A 133 -12.34 7.51 9.05
C THR A 133 -11.93 6.09 8.70
N LEU A 134 -10.65 5.91 8.33
CA LEU A 134 -10.11 4.63 7.89
C LEU A 134 -9.64 3.78 9.06
N ASP A 135 -10.22 2.58 9.18
CA ASP A 135 -9.55 1.49 9.89
C ASP A 135 -8.53 0.82 8.94
N LYS A 136 -7.25 0.88 9.33
CA LYS A 136 -6.12 0.30 8.58
C LYS A 136 -5.59 -1.00 9.21
N SER A 137 -6.26 -1.52 10.25
CA SER A 137 -5.82 -2.70 11.00
C SER A 137 -5.61 -3.93 10.10
N ALA A 138 -6.46 -4.10 9.09
CA ALA A 138 -6.43 -5.21 8.14
C ALA A 138 -5.70 -4.88 6.82
N TRP A 139 -4.97 -3.76 6.75
CA TRP A 139 -4.34 -3.33 5.50
C TRP A 139 -3.08 -4.13 5.18
N ASP A 140 -2.97 -4.55 3.92
CA ASP A 140 -1.75 -5.09 3.38
C ASP A 140 -0.91 -4.02 2.67
N LYS A 141 0.24 -4.44 2.13
CA LYS A 141 1.14 -3.55 1.39
C LYS A 141 0.48 -2.88 0.19
N TYR A 142 -0.45 -3.54 -0.49
CA TYR A 142 -1.12 -3.00 -1.66
C TYR A 142 -2.14 -1.94 -1.25
N ASP A 143 -2.85 -2.14 -0.13
CA ASP A 143 -3.79 -1.15 0.42
C ASP A 143 -3.09 0.18 0.75
N HIS A 144 -1.95 0.15 1.44
CA HIS A 144 -1.21 1.38 1.76
C HIS A 144 -0.75 2.13 0.50
N HIS A 145 -0.29 1.40 -0.52
CA HIS A 145 0.13 1.99 -1.79
C HIS A 145 -1.07 2.52 -2.58
N ALA A 146 -2.19 1.81 -2.57
CA ALA A 146 -3.44 2.22 -3.20
C ALA A 146 -3.93 3.53 -2.58
N ARG A 147 -4.02 3.61 -1.24
CA ARG A 147 -4.40 4.85 -0.53
C ARG A 147 -3.50 6.03 -0.90
N PHE A 148 -2.19 5.83 -0.92
CA PHE A 148 -1.27 6.89 -1.36
C PHE A 148 -1.59 7.36 -2.79
N MET A 149 -1.75 6.42 -3.72
CA MET A 149 -2.04 6.74 -5.11
C MET A 149 -3.39 7.45 -5.28
N TRP A 150 -4.43 6.97 -4.60
CA TRP A 150 -5.76 7.57 -4.62
C TRP A 150 -5.71 9.02 -4.12
N ARG A 151 -5.14 9.25 -2.92
CA ARG A 151 -5.10 10.60 -2.34
C ARG A 151 -4.33 11.58 -3.20
N VAL A 152 -3.17 11.17 -3.72
CA VAL A 152 -2.37 12.06 -4.58
C VAL A 152 -3.12 12.36 -5.87
N ALA A 153 -3.78 11.37 -6.48
CA ALA A 153 -4.59 11.60 -7.67
C ALA A 153 -5.75 12.56 -7.38
N ASP A 154 -6.60 12.24 -6.40
CA ASP A 154 -7.79 13.00 -6.05
C ASP A 154 -7.44 14.46 -5.69
N ASN A 155 -6.47 14.67 -4.81
CA ASN A 155 -6.00 16.00 -4.41
C ASN A 155 -5.52 16.83 -5.61
N ASN A 156 -4.76 16.22 -6.53
CA ASN A 156 -4.18 16.93 -7.67
C ASN A 156 -5.17 17.14 -8.83
N ILE A 157 -6.24 16.35 -8.91
CA ILE A 157 -7.31 16.51 -9.90
C ILE A 157 -8.29 17.59 -9.43
N ARG A 158 -8.66 17.60 -8.14
CA ARG A 158 -9.71 18.47 -7.60
C ARG A 158 -9.23 19.87 -7.23
N SER A 159 -7.97 20.02 -6.83
CA SER A 159 -7.41 21.30 -6.43
C SER A 159 -6.96 22.10 -7.64
N ASN A 160 -7.34 23.38 -7.76
CA ASN A 160 -6.83 24.28 -8.80
C ASN A 160 -5.31 24.54 -8.75
N ARG A 161 -4.64 24.09 -7.68
CA ARG A 161 -3.18 24.11 -7.50
C ARG A 161 -2.53 22.77 -7.87
N GLY A 162 -3.33 21.77 -8.18
CA GLY A 162 -2.90 20.43 -8.52
C GLY A 162 -2.34 20.34 -9.93
N VAL A 163 -1.32 19.51 -10.11
CA VAL A 163 -0.68 19.32 -11.43
C VAL A 163 -1.57 18.53 -12.40
N PHE A 164 -2.66 17.95 -11.91
CA PHE A 164 -3.67 17.26 -12.71
C PHE A 164 -4.96 18.06 -12.90
N TYR A 165 -5.00 19.29 -12.42
CA TYR A 165 -6.18 20.12 -12.55
C TYR A 165 -6.35 20.62 -13.98
N GLY A 166 -7.53 20.40 -14.55
CA GLY A 166 -7.89 20.87 -15.89
C GLY A 166 -7.02 20.30 -17.01
N ASN A 167 -6.31 19.19 -16.78
CA ASN A 167 -5.53 18.52 -17.81
C ASN A 167 -6.27 17.29 -18.35
N ASN A 168 -5.93 16.88 -19.58
CA ASN A 168 -6.59 15.75 -20.26
C ASN A 168 -5.81 14.43 -20.07
N LYS A 169 -5.16 14.24 -18.92
CA LYS A 169 -4.43 12.98 -18.66
C LYS A 169 -5.41 11.86 -18.33
N SER A 170 -5.19 10.69 -18.90
CA SER A 170 -5.95 9.50 -18.56
C SER A 170 -5.63 9.00 -17.14
N PRO A 171 -6.54 8.25 -16.48
CA PRO A 171 -6.28 7.65 -15.17
C PRO A 171 -5.01 6.79 -15.15
N GLN A 172 -4.71 6.07 -16.25
CA GLN A 172 -3.51 5.25 -16.38
C GLN A 172 -2.23 6.11 -16.40
N GLU A 173 -2.23 7.23 -17.11
CA GLU A 173 -1.08 8.15 -17.11
C GLU A 173 -0.85 8.77 -15.73
N ILE A 174 -1.92 9.17 -15.05
CA ILE A 174 -1.86 9.68 -13.68
C ILE A 174 -1.27 8.63 -12.74
N ALA A 175 -1.73 7.38 -12.82
CA ALA A 175 -1.22 6.28 -12.02
C ALA A 175 0.29 6.05 -12.24
N LEU A 176 0.74 6.03 -13.51
CA LEU A 176 2.17 5.90 -13.84
C LEU A 176 3.01 7.04 -13.28
N LEU A 177 2.51 8.28 -13.36
CA LEU A 177 3.21 9.45 -12.84
C LEU A 177 3.33 9.43 -11.33
N ILE A 178 2.25 9.10 -10.62
CA ILE A 178 2.26 9.00 -9.15
C ILE A 178 3.15 7.84 -8.71
N TRP A 179 3.18 6.74 -9.46
CA TRP A 179 4.08 5.63 -9.18
C TRP A 179 5.55 6.04 -9.32
N GLY A 180 5.90 6.73 -10.40
CA GLY A 180 7.24 7.29 -10.59
C GLY A 180 7.64 8.30 -9.52
N LEU A 181 6.70 9.14 -9.08
CA LEU A 181 6.89 10.04 -7.95
C LEU A 181 7.20 9.25 -6.68
N LYS A 182 6.41 8.21 -6.36
CA LYS A 182 6.62 7.35 -5.19
C LYS A 182 8.02 6.75 -5.17
N GLU A 183 8.49 6.17 -6.28
CA GLU A 183 9.83 5.59 -6.37
C GLU A 183 10.93 6.63 -6.09
N TRP A 184 10.76 7.86 -6.57
CA TRP A 184 11.67 8.96 -6.26
C TRP A 184 11.62 9.38 -4.79
N LEU A 185 10.43 9.44 -4.18
CA LEU A 185 10.26 9.75 -2.75
C LEU A 185 10.90 8.67 -1.85
N ILE A 186 10.76 7.40 -2.24
CA ILE A 186 11.43 6.27 -1.61
C ILE A 186 12.96 6.43 -1.69
N PHE A 187 13.48 6.78 -2.87
CA PHE A 187 14.92 7.04 -3.04
C PHE A 187 15.42 8.14 -2.09
N LEU A 188 14.65 9.22 -1.89
CA LEU A 188 15.02 10.28 -0.95
C LEU A 188 15.10 9.81 0.52
N HIS A 189 14.37 8.75 0.87
CA HIS A 189 14.39 8.14 2.21
C HIS A 189 15.28 6.90 2.30
N SER A 190 16.03 6.58 1.24
CA SER A 190 17.03 5.52 1.31
C SER A 190 18.11 5.88 2.35
N PRO A 191 18.77 4.89 3.00
CA PRO A 191 19.74 5.15 4.07
C PRO A 191 20.86 6.12 3.68
N GLY A 192 21.27 6.11 2.41
CA GLY A 192 22.31 7.01 1.89
C GLY A 192 21.84 8.41 1.51
N GLN A 193 20.54 8.72 1.58
CA GLN A 193 19.96 10.00 1.18
C GLN A 193 19.18 10.69 2.29
N ILE A 194 18.56 9.93 3.20
CA ILE A 194 17.55 10.43 4.15
C ILE A 194 18.00 11.62 5.00
N ASP A 195 19.26 11.62 5.46
CA ASP A 195 19.82 12.66 6.34
C ASP A 195 20.51 13.81 5.59
N LYS A 196 20.52 13.77 4.25
CA LYS A 196 21.11 14.86 3.46
C LYS A 196 20.22 16.10 3.50
N ARG A 197 20.82 17.26 3.17
CA ARG A 197 20.12 18.55 3.06
C ARG A 197 18.89 18.51 2.14
N ASN A 198 18.92 17.67 1.10
CA ASN A 198 17.81 17.46 0.16
C ASN A 198 17.22 16.04 0.29
N GLY A 199 17.43 15.41 1.45
CA GLY A 199 16.93 14.07 1.78
C GLY A 199 15.48 14.08 2.26
N GLY A 200 14.94 12.88 2.48
CA GLY A 200 13.57 12.67 2.92
C GLY A 200 13.23 13.44 4.21
N THR A 201 14.07 13.32 5.24
CA THR A 201 13.87 14.00 6.53
C THR A 201 13.80 15.52 6.35
N ALA A 202 14.73 16.10 5.59
CA ALA A 202 14.80 17.55 5.38
C ALA A 202 13.62 18.09 4.56
N ILE A 203 13.14 17.32 3.57
CA ILE A 203 12.05 17.77 2.69
C ILE A 203 10.69 17.60 3.36
N PHE A 204 10.48 16.50 4.10
CA PHE A 204 9.15 16.11 4.60
C PHE A 204 8.99 16.25 6.12
N GLY A 205 10.07 16.41 6.88
CA GLY A 205 10.04 16.43 8.35
C GLY A 205 9.77 15.04 8.94
N THR A 206 10.09 13.97 8.21
CA THR A 206 9.92 12.58 8.63
C THR A 206 11.10 12.10 9.47
N GLY A 207 10.87 11.12 10.36
CA GLY A 207 11.93 10.48 11.13
C GLY A 207 12.51 9.25 10.44
N ARG A 208 13.74 8.88 10.82
CA ARG A 208 14.34 7.60 10.44
C ARG A 208 13.57 6.44 11.10
N GLY A 209 13.37 5.36 10.34
CA GLY A 209 12.83 4.09 10.85
C GLY A 209 13.89 3.26 11.51
#